data_AF-A0A954JIY0-F1
#
_entry.id   AF-A0A954JIY0-F1
#
_cell.length_a   1.000
_cell.length_b   1.000
_cell.length_c   1.000
_cell.angle_alpha   90.00
_cell.angle_beta   90.00
_cell.angle_gamma   90.00
#
_symmetry.space_group_name_H-M   'P 1'
#
loop_
_entity.id
_entity.type
_entity.pdbx_description
1 polymer ?
#
loop_
_entity_poly.entity_id
_entity_poly.type
_entity_poly.pdbx_seq_one_letter_code
_entity_poly.pdbx_strand_id
1 'polypeptide(L)'
;LSFYQSRESAYGAAYGQLAYYRAMVAKGVLLDLPTGAAVEAHCQRWQLYLAGEATEQPPIGYILSMEGAPPILYPEQVDEWFAAGLRIVGPAHYGPNEYCHGTGSVGGLSSDGQQLLREMDRGGLLLDATHLADDSFWEALDIFQGPVLASHHNCRTLVPGDRQLTDEQIQALVARGAVIGAAFDNWMIIPGFKKYVTPPDDVSMNDIVTHIDHVCQLAGSARHSGIGT
;
A
#
# COMPACT_ATOMS: atom_id res chain seq x y z
N LEU A 1 -12.37 4.98 5.63
CA LEU A 1 -13.24 3.80 5.46
C LEU A 1 -13.59 3.23 6.83
N SER A 2 -14.67 3.72 7.45
CA SER A 2 -15.38 3.04 8.55
C SER A 2 -16.76 2.59 8.04
N PHE A 3 -16.81 2.07 6.81
CA PHE A 3 -18.07 1.87 6.06
C PHE A 3 -18.74 0.53 6.37
N TYR A 4 -18.05 -0.38 7.05
CA TYR A 4 -18.54 -1.72 7.35
C TYR A 4 -18.93 -1.80 8.82
N GLN A 5 -20.13 -2.30 9.10
CA GLN A 5 -20.72 -2.36 10.44
C GLN A 5 -20.15 -3.49 11.30
N SER A 6 -19.46 -4.46 10.68
CA SER A 6 -18.79 -5.58 11.33
C SER A 6 -17.70 -6.18 10.44
N ARG A 7 -16.86 -7.05 11.01
CA ARG A 7 -15.82 -7.79 10.26
C ARG A 7 -16.41 -8.71 9.20
N GLU A 8 -17.55 -9.33 9.46
CA GLU A 8 -18.25 -10.18 8.49
C GLU A 8 -18.76 -9.35 7.29
N SER A 9 -19.23 -8.13 7.55
CA SER A 9 -19.62 -7.23 6.46
C SER A 9 -18.41 -6.74 5.65
N ALA A 10 -17.26 -6.53 6.31
CA ALA A 10 -16.01 -6.20 5.64
C ALA A 10 -15.48 -7.37 4.79
N TYR A 11 -15.54 -8.60 5.33
CA TYR A 11 -15.21 -9.85 4.63
C TYR A 11 -16.07 -10.01 3.36
N GLY A 12 -17.40 -9.86 3.50
CA GLY A 12 -18.32 -9.96 2.38
C GLY A 12 -18.06 -8.90 1.31
N ALA A 13 -17.76 -7.66 1.72
CA ALA A 13 -17.44 -6.58 0.79
C ALA A 13 -16.11 -6.82 0.05
N ALA A 14 -15.07 -7.30 0.73
CA ALA A 14 -13.79 -7.64 0.12
C ALA A 14 -13.93 -8.75 -0.93
N TYR A 15 -14.70 -9.80 -0.65
CA TYR A 15 -15.01 -10.82 -1.66
C TYR A 15 -15.87 -10.28 -2.81
N GLY A 16 -16.76 -9.33 -2.54
CA GLY A 16 -17.50 -8.59 -3.58
C GLY A 16 -16.57 -7.80 -4.51
N GLN A 17 -15.59 -7.10 -3.95
CA GLN A 17 -14.56 -6.40 -4.73
C GLN A 17 -13.72 -7.39 -5.53
N LEU A 18 -13.26 -8.49 -4.92
CA LEU A 18 -12.51 -9.54 -5.61
C LEU A 18 -13.30 -10.15 -6.78
N ALA A 19 -14.61 -10.36 -6.62
CA ALA A 19 -15.47 -10.84 -7.69
C ALA A 19 -15.49 -9.87 -8.89
N TYR A 20 -15.45 -8.55 -8.64
CA TYR A 20 -15.31 -7.56 -9.70
C TYR A 20 -14.00 -7.71 -10.47
N TYR A 21 -12.85 -7.80 -9.78
CA TYR A 21 -11.55 -8.02 -10.44
C TYR A 21 -11.56 -9.28 -11.32
N ARG A 22 -12.10 -10.39 -10.81
CA ARG A 22 -12.25 -11.65 -11.58
C ARG A 22 -13.13 -11.48 -12.81
N ALA A 23 -14.23 -10.73 -12.72
CA ALA A 23 -15.09 -10.43 -13.86
C ALA A 23 -14.37 -9.58 -14.92
N MET A 24 -13.52 -8.64 -14.50
CA MET A 24 -12.74 -7.80 -15.42
C MET A 24 -11.58 -8.57 -16.07
N VAL A 25 -11.00 -9.55 -15.38
CA VAL A 25 -10.06 -10.53 -15.98
C VAL A 25 -10.78 -11.38 -17.03
N ALA A 26 -11.98 -11.89 -16.74
CA ALA A 26 -12.76 -12.67 -17.70
C ALA A 26 -13.16 -11.87 -18.96
N LYS A 27 -13.29 -10.55 -18.84
CA LYS A 27 -13.51 -9.62 -19.97
C LYS A 27 -12.24 -9.26 -20.75
N GLY A 28 -11.06 -9.70 -20.29
CA GLY A 28 -9.77 -9.34 -20.89
C GLY A 28 -9.34 -7.89 -20.66
N VAL A 29 -9.95 -7.19 -19.69
CA VAL A 29 -9.59 -5.79 -19.37
C VAL A 29 -8.45 -5.75 -18.35
N LEU A 30 -8.48 -6.65 -17.37
CA LEU A 30 -7.44 -6.79 -16.35
C LEU A 30 -6.66 -8.10 -16.52
N LEU A 31 -5.45 -8.13 -16.00
CA LEU A 31 -4.62 -9.33 -15.86
C LEU A 31 -4.04 -9.41 -14.46
N ASP A 32 -4.31 -10.51 -13.76
CA ASP A 32 -3.73 -10.79 -12.44
C ASP A 32 -2.25 -11.16 -12.57
N LEU A 33 -1.39 -10.54 -11.76
CA LEU A 33 0.06 -10.69 -11.76
C LEU A 33 0.57 -11.14 -10.38
N PRO A 34 0.29 -12.37 -9.95
CA PRO A 34 0.53 -12.80 -8.57
C PRO A 34 2.01 -13.06 -8.23
N THR A 35 2.94 -12.94 -9.18
CA THR A 35 4.37 -13.24 -8.99
C THR A 35 5.26 -12.23 -9.71
N GLY A 36 6.50 -12.08 -9.23
CA GLY A 36 7.50 -11.24 -9.89
C GLY A 36 7.74 -11.63 -11.35
N ALA A 37 7.80 -12.93 -11.65
CA ALA A 37 7.94 -13.42 -13.03
C ALA A 37 6.74 -13.04 -13.92
N ALA A 38 5.51 -13.04 -13.38
CA ALA A 38 4.33 -12.59 -14.11
C ALA A 38 4.39 -11.08 -14.40
N VAL A 39 4.83 -10.29 -13.42
CA VAL A 39 5.05 -8.85 -13.58
C VAL A 39 6.10 -8.57 -14.66
N GLU A 40 7.27 -9.20 -14.58
CA GLU A 40 8.35 -9.05 -15.57
C GLU A 40 7.90 -9.42 -16.98
N ALA A 41 7.24 -10.56 -17.15
CA ALA A 41 6.69 -10.97 -18.43
C ALA A 41 5.65 -9.99 -18.97
N HIS A 42 4.82 -9.42 -18.10
CA HIS A 42 3.83 -8.41 -18.51
C HIS A 42 4.48 -7.08 -18.89
N CYS A 43 5.51 -6.64 -18.17
CA CYS A 43 6.31 -5.47 -18.54
C CYS A 43 6.96 -5.65 -19.93
N GLN A 44 7.53 -6.81 -20.22
CA GLN A 44 8.08 -7.12 -21.54
C GLN A 44 7.01 -7.05 -22.64
N ARG A 45 5.80 -7.56 -22.38
CA ARG A 45 4.66 -7.45 -23.33
C ARG A 45 4.31 -5.99 -23.62
N TRP A 46 4.26 -5.14 -22.60
CA TRP A 46 4.05 -3.70 -22.78
C TRP A 46 5.18 -3.03 -23.55
N GLN A 47 6.43 -3.38 -23.28
CA GLN A 47 7.59 -2.85 -24.02
C GLN A 47 7.49 -3.18 -25.52
N LEU A 48 7.16 -4.43 -25.87
CA LEU A 48 6.95 -4.84 -27.25
C LEU A 48 5.80 -4.07 -27.92
N TYR A 49 4.68 -3.88 -27.21
CA TYR A 49 3.54 -3.10 -27.72
C TYR A 49 3.93 -1.63 -27.96
N LEU A 50 4.62 -1.00 -27.00
CA LEU A 50 5.07 0.40 -27.13
C LEU A 50 6.13 0.58 -28.22
N ALA A 51 6.93 -0.46 -28.50
CA ALA A 51 7.89 -0.48 -29.60
C ALA A 51 7.25 -0.74 -30.98
N GLY A 52 5.94 -1.05 -31.04
CA GLY A 52 5.24 -1.42 -32.27
C GLY A 52 5.52 -2.85 -32.76
N GLU A 53 6.13 -3.68 -31.92
CA GLU A 53 6.45 -5.09 -32.20
C GLU A 53 5.29 -6.05 -31.86
N ALA A 54 4.24 -5.54 -31.20
CA ALA A 54 2.99 -6.25 -30.95
C ALA A 54 1.79 -5.40 -31.42
N THR A 55 0.80 -6.05 -32.04
CA THR A 55 -0.39 -5.38 -32.60
C THR A 55 -1.53 -5.21 -31.62
N GLU A 56 -1.57 -6.04 -30.56
CA GLU A 56 -2.62 -6.01 -29.55
C GLU A 56 -2.10 -5.34 -28.28
N GLN A 57 -2.87 -4.36 -27.79
CA GLN A 57 -2.58 -3.72 -26.51
C GLN A 57 -2.74 -4.74 -25.38
N PRO A 58 -1.72 -4.94 -24.53
CA PRO A 58 -1.87 -5.78 -23.35
C PRO A 58 -2.94 -5.22 -22.39
N PRO A 59 -3.67 -6.07 -21.66
CA PRO A 59 -4.59 -5.63 -20.60
C PRO A 59 -3.85 -4.89 -19.49
N ILE A 60 -4.58 -4.21 -18.61
CA ILE A 60 -3.98 -3.58 -17.42
C ILE A 60 -3.63 -4.68 -16.42
N GLY A 61 -2.34 -4.80 -16.11
CA GLY A 61 -1.85 -5.70 -15.07
C GLY A 61 -2.14 -5.18 -13.66
N TYR A 62 -2.47 -6.08 -12.73
CA TYR A 62 -2.62 -5.72 -11.31
C TYR A 62 -2.01 -6.77 -10.39
N ILE A 63 -1.59 -6.31 -9.21
CA ILE A 63 -1.27 -7.15 -8.05
C ILE A 63 -2.36 -6.90 -7.03
N LEU A 64 -2.99 -7.95 -6.50
CA LEU A 64 -4.06 -7.77 -5.52
C LEU A 64 -3.48 -7.35 -4.16
N SER A 65 -3.92 -6.19 -3.67
CA SER A 65 -3.61 -5.66 -2.34
C SER A 65 -4.87 -5.45 -1.50
N MET A 66 -4.71 -5.43 -0.18
CA MET A 66 -5.77 -5.14 0.79
C MET A 66 -5.34 -3.97 1.69
N GLU A 67 -6.09 -2.88 1.66
CA GLU A 67 -5.89 -1.71 2.52
C GLU A 67 -6.84 -1.79 3.73
N GLY A 68 -6.28 -2.09 4.90
CA GLY A 68 -7.01 -2.42 6.11
C GLY A 68 -7.40 -3.90 6.17
N ALA A 69 -6.96 -4.59 7.23
CA ALA A 69 -7.18 -6.02 7.40
C ALA A 69 -8.50 -6.49 8.06
N PRO A 70 -9.52 -5.66 8.44
CA PRO A 70 -10.79 -6.21 8.97
C PRO A 70 -11.46 -7.32 8.15
N PRO A 71 -11.33 -7.38 6.80
CA PRO A 71 -11.80 -8.52 6.02
C PRO A 71 -11.13 -9.85 6.33
N ILE A 72 -9.93 -9.88 6.91
CA ILE A 72 -9.32 -11.12 7.42
C ILE A 72 -9.98 -11.39 8.77
N LEU A 73 -10.84 -12.41 8.88
CA LEU A 73 -11.63 -12.65 10.11
C LEU A 73 -10.76 -13.23 11.23
N TYR A 74 -9.75 -14.02 10.87
CA TYR A 74 -8.79 -14.60 11.81
C TYR A 74 -7.41 -14.67 11.13
N PRO A 75 -6.29 -14.48 11.84
CA PRO A 75 -4.94 -14.56 11.27
C PRO A 75 -4.67 -15.79 10.39
N GLU A 76 -5.24 -16.94 10.76
CA GLU A 76 -5.07 -18.21 10.07
C GLU A 76 -5.66 -18.22 8.65
N GLN A 77 -6.54 -17.25 8.30
CA GLN A 77 -7.10 -17.11 6.96
C GLN A 77 -6.11 -16.55 5.94
N VAL A 78 -4.90 -16.19 6.33
CA VAL A 78 -3.86 -15.68 5.42
C VAL A 78 -3.68 -16.60 4.20
N ASP A 79 -3.60 -17.92 4.40
CA ASP A 79 -3.42 -18.86 3.28
C ASP A 79 -4.62 -18.88 2.33
N GLU A 80 -5.84 -18.71 2.84
CA GLU A 80 -7.06 -18.62 2.02
C GLU A 80 -7.03 -17.36 1.15
N TRP A 81 -6.66 -16.22 1.73
CA TRP A 81 -6.53 -14.96 0.99
C TRP A 81 -5.38 -14.99 -0.02
N PHE A 82 -4.25 -15.60 0.33
CA PHE A 82 -3.14 -15.81 -0.60
C PHE A 82 -3.57 -16.68 -1.79
N ALA A 83 -4.28 -17.80 -1.53
CA ALA A 83 -4.84 -18.66 -2.56
C ALA A 83 -5.89 -17.93 -3.42
N ALA A 84 -6.60 -16.96 -2.85
CA ALA A 84 -7.56 -16.13 -3.57
C ALA A 84 -6.91 -15.08 -4.50
N GLY A 85 -5.59 -14.87 -4.39
CA GLY A 85 -4.77 -13.98 -5.22
C GLY A 85 -4.07 -12.85 -4.46
N LEU A 86 -4.34 -12.67 -3.16
CA LEU A 86 -3.81 -11.55 -2.38
C LEU A 86 -2.30 -11.64 -2.22
N ARG A 87 -1.58 -10.53 -2.39
CA ARG A 87 -0.11 -10.47 -2.25
C ARG A 87 0.38 -9.41 -1.28
N ILE A 88 -0.39 -8.35 -1.05
CA ILE A 88 0.00 -7.22 -0.20
C ILE A 88 -1.10 -6.94 0.81
N VAL A 89 -0.75 -6.74 2.08
CA VAL A 89 -1.69 -6.36 3.14
C VAL A 89 -1.15 -5.17 3.90
N GLY A 90 -1.95 -4.10 3.94
CA GLY A 90 -1.83 -3.02 4.92
C GLY A 90 -2.76 -3.34 6.11
N PRO A 91 -2.23 -3.64 7.31
CA PRO A 91 -3.08 -4.02 8.44
C PRO A 91 -4.04 -2.91 8.88
N ALA A 92 -3.63 -1.65 8.70
CA ALA A 92 -4.34 -0.46 9.13
C ALA A 92 -4.99 0.32 7.97
N HIS A 93 -5.90 1.22 8.35
CA HIS A 93 -6.33 2.34 7.52
C HIS A 93 -6.45 3.60 8.41
N TYR A 94 -7.62 4.25 8.53
CA TYR A 94 -7.82 5.32 9.52
C TYR A 94 -8.46 4.77 10.81
N GLY A 95 -7.99 5.26 11.95
CA GLY A 95 -8.46 4.87 13.28
C GLY A 95 -7.99 3.46 13.69
N PRO A 96 -8.42 3.00 14.88
CA PRO A 96 -8.15 1.65 15.34
C PRO A 96 -9.00 0.61 14.58
N ASN A 97 -8.45 -0.59 14.45
CA ASN A 97 -9.18 -1.80 14.10
C ASN A 97 -8.78 -2.95 15.05
N GLU A 98 -9.27 -4.15 14.79
CA GLU A 98 -9.04 -5.33 15.65
C GLU A 98 -7.58 -5.77 15.69
N TYR A 99 -6.79 -5.40 14.69
CA TYR A 99 -5.39 -5.77 14.55
C TYR A 99 -4.43 -4.68 15.03
N CYS A 100 -4.74 -3.41 14.81
CA CYS A 100 -3.77 -2.33 14.99
C CYS A 100 -4.41 -0.94 15.02
N HIS A 101 -3.59 0.06 15.29
CA HIS A 101 -3.96 1.46 15.15
C HIS A 101 -3.43 2.04 13.84
N GLY A 102 -4.30 2.77 13.15
CA GLY A 102 -3.98 3.46 11.92
C GLY A 102 -3.91 4.98 12.04
N THR A 103 -3.83 5.67 10.90
CA THR A 103 -3.80 7.13 10.82
C THR A 103 -4.93 7.77 11.60
N GLY A 104 -4.64 8.84 12.36
CA GLY A 104 -5.60 9.53 13.20
C GLY A 104 -5.86 8.84 14.54
N SER A 105 -5.06 7.84 14.90
CA SER A 105 -5.12 7.16 16.20
C SER A 105 -3.73 6.89 16.77
N VAL A 106 -3.67 6.58 18.06
CA VAL A 106 -2.42 6.34 18.81
C VAL A 106 -2.52 4.95 19.44
N GLY A 107 -1.48 4.13 19.24
CA GLY A 107 -1.40 2.78 19.78
C GLY A 107 -0.69 1.79 18.85
N GLY A 108 -0.34 0.63 19.40
CA GLY A 108 0.36 -0.46 18.73
C GLY A 108 -0.56 -1.53 18.15
N LEU A 109 0.02 -2.70 17.93
CA LEU A 109 -0.63 -3.92 17.49
C LEU A 109 -1.38 -4.60 18.63
N SER A 110 -2.54 -5.18 18.33
CA SER A 110 -3.18 -6.15 19.23
C SER A 110 -2.47 -7.50 19.17
N SER A 111 -2.80 -8.42 20.08
CA SER A 111 -2.31 -9.81 20.02
C SER A 111 -2.60 -10.48 18.67
N ASP A 112 -3.83 -10.30 18.17
CA ASP A 112 -4.25 -10.80 16.86
C ASP A 112 -3.49 -10.10 15.73
N GLY A 113 -3.15 -8.81 15.88
CA GLY A 113 -2.34 -8.07 14.90
C GLY A 113 -0.92 -8.62 14.80
N GLN A 114 -0.31 -8.91 15.95
CA GLN A 114 1.00 -9.56 15.97
C GLN A 114 0.95 -10.97 15.34
N GLN A 115 -0.13 -11.73 15.60
CA GLN A 115 -0.32 -13.04 14.97
C GLN A 115 -0.54 -12.92 13.46
N LEU A 116 -1.34 -11.94 13.00
CA LEU A 116 -1.56 -11.67 11.59
C LEU A 116 -0.25 -11.41 10.86
N LEU A 117 0.65 -10.58 11.42
CA LEU A 117 1.95 -10.33 10.82
C LEU A 117 2.80 -11.59 10.70
N ARG A 118 2.79 -12.47 11.71
CA ARG A 118 3.52 -13.75 11.65
C ARG A 118 2.95 -14.68 10.59
N GLU A 119 1.63 -14.76 10.46
CA GLU A 119 0.98 -15.56 9.41
C GLU A 119 1.23 -14.97 8.01
N MET A 120 1.20 -13.64 7.85
CA MET A 120 1.57 -12.96 6.60
C MET A 120 3.00 -13.31 6.17
N ASP A 121 3.95 -13.23 7.11
CA ASP A 121 5.36 -13.53 6.87
C ASP A 121 5.54 -15.01 6.46
N ARG A 122 4.90 -15.93 7.21
CA ARG A 122 4.87 -17.35 6.88
C ARG A 122 4.26 -17.63 5.50
N GLY A 123 3.18 -16.94 5.16
CA GLY A 123 2.44 -17.10 3.91
C GLY A 123 3.09 -16.41 2.71
N GLY A 124 4.14 -15.60 2.92
CA GLY A 124 4.81 -14.86 1.85
C GLY A 124 4.01 -13.67 1.32
N LEU A 125 3.08 -13.13 2.12
CA LEU A 125 2.44 -11.84 1.85
C LEU A 125 3.42 -10.70 2.17
N LEU A 126 3.28 -9.58 1.47
CA LEU A 126 4.06 -8.37 1.73
C LEU A 126 3.31 -7.47 2.72
N LEU A 127 4.07 -6.82 3.60
CA LEU A 127 3.54 -5.80 4.50
C LEU A 127 3.54 -4.44 3.80
N ASP A 128 2.39 -3.80 3.75
CA ASP A 128 2.29 -2.38 3.43
C ASP A 128 2.21 -1.57 4.73
N ALA A 129 3.25 -0.80 5.00
CA ALA A 129 3.35 0.06 6.17
C ALA A 129 2.45 1.31 6.07
N THR A 130 1.80 1.50 4.92
CA THR A 130 0.88 2.60 4.73
C THR A 130 -0.22 2.59 5.77
N HIS A 131 -0.66 3.78 6.19
CA HIS A 131 -1.64 3.98 7.26
C HIS A 131 -1.29 3.54 8.69
N LEU A 132 -0.23 2.78 8.97
CA LEU A 132 0.10 2.43 10.36
C LEU A 132 0.34 3.70 11.21
N ALA A 133 -0.21 3.73 12.42
CA ALA A 133 0.18 4.72 13.43
C ALA A 133 1.65 4.49 13.84
N ASP A 134 2.32 5.50 14.39
CA ASP A 134 3.76 5.43 14.69
C ASP A 134 4.14 4.22 15.57
N ASP A 135 3.39 3.95 16.64
CA ASP A 135 3.66 2.78 17.50
C ASP A 135 3.44 1.46 16.74
N SER A 136 2.33 1.36 15.99
CA SER A 136 2.03 0.19 15.16
C SER A 136 3.07 -0.04 14.06
N PHE A 137 3.64 1.03 13.49
CA PHE A 137 4.69 0.97 12.50
C PHE A 137 5.94 0.31 13.08
N TRP A 138 6.43 0.79 14.22
CA TRP A 138 7.65 0.26 14.83
C TRP A 138 7.47 -1.19 15.30
N GLU A 139 6.36 -1.49 15.97
CA GLU A 139 6.07 -2.87 16.38
C GLU A 139 5.91 -3.82 15.18
N ALA A 140 5.32 -3.35 14.07
CA ALA A 140 5.18 -4.16 12.87
C ALA A 140 6.54 -4.47 12.23
N LEU A 141 7.45 -3.49 12.14
CA LEU A 141 8.80 -3.69 11.60
C LEU A 141 9.64 -4.63 12.47
N ASP A 142 9.44 -4.62 13.79
CA ASP A 142 10.12 -5.54 14.72
C ASP A 142 9.65 -6.99 14.56
N ILE A 143 8.35 -7.19 14.30
CA ILE A 143 7.75 -8.53 14.21
C ILE A 143 7.91 -9.12 12.81
N PHE A 144 7.53 -8.37 11.78
CA PHE A 144 7.48 -8.86 10.40
C PHE A 144 8.88 -8.85 9.78
N GLN A 145 9.38 -9.98 9.31
CA GLN A 145 10.73 -10.12 8.74
C GLN A 145 10.75 -10.14 7.20
N GLY A 146 9.62 -10.38 6.56
CA GLY A 146 9.46 -10.37 5.11
C GLY A 146 9.61 -8.98 4.44
N PRO A 147 9.36 -8.88 3.12
CA PRO A 147 9.45 -7.62 2.38
C PRO A 147 8.34 -6.63 2.78
N VAL A 148 8.75 -5.38 3.01
CA VAL A 148 7.86 -4.26 3.37
C VAL A 148 7.88 -3.20 2.27
N LEU A 149 6.76 -2.53 2.06
CA LEU A 149 6.62 -1.34 1.23
C LEU A 149 5.82 -0.26 1.96
N ALA A 150 5.84 0.96 1.44
CA ALA A 150 4.82 1.97 1.74
C ALA A 150 4.21 2.40 0.42
N SER A 151 3.03 1.86 0.09
CA SER A 151 2.39 2.04 -1.21
C SER A 151 2.04 3.49 -1.56
N HIS A 152 1.56 4.30 -0.60
CA HIS A 152 1.19 5.71 -0.80
C HIS A 152 1.46 6.55 0.45
N HIS A 153 2.62 7.20 0.51
CA HIS A 153 3.05 8.07 1.60
C HIS A 153 3.92 9.23 1.13
N ASN A 154 3.89 10.34 1.88
CA ASN A 154 4.75 11.49 1.69
C ASN A 154 5.53 11.79 3.00
N CYS A 155 6.27 12.90 3.02
CA CYS A 155 7.28 13.19 4.04
C CYS A 155 6.74 14.16 5.11
N ARG A 156 6.84 13.76 6.39
CA ARG A 156 6.34 14.55 7.53
C ARG A 156 7.11 15.85 7.74
N THR A 157 8.39 15.86 7.35
CA THR A 157 9.26 17.05 7.37
C THR A 157 8.76 18.16 6.44
N LEU A 158 8.08 17.82 5.35
CA LEU A 158 7.54 18.78 4.37
C LEU A 158 6.08 19.14 4.65
N VAL A 159 5.25 18.14 5.00
CA VAL A 159 3.85 18.33 5.37
C VAL A 159 3.61 17.68 6.73
N PRO A 160 3.42 18.45 7.81
CA PRO A 160 3.19 17.86 9.13
C PRO A 160 1.88 17.07 9.19
N GLY A 161 1.93 15.87 9.77
CA GLY A 161 0.77 15.02 9.99
C GLY A 161 1.16 13.56 10.22
N ASP A 162 0.35 12.84 10.99
CA ASP A 162 0.53 11.41 11.28
C ASP A 162 0.23 10.51 10.07
N ARG A 163 -0.34 11.07 9.00
CA ARG A 163 -0.47 10.39 7.71
C ARG A 163 0.85 10.29 6.94
N GLN A 164 1.87 11.07 7.31
CA GLN A 164 3.16 11.11 6.63
C GLN A 164 4.24 10.38 7.42
N LEU A 165 5.27 9.87 6.76
CA LEU A 165 6.41 9.23 7.44
C LEU A 165 7.39 10.25 7.99
N THR A 166 7.92 10.01 9.19
CA THR A 166 9.13 10.71 9.66
C THR A 166 10.35 10.30 8.84
N ASP A 167 11.41 11.10 8.89
CA ASP A 167 12.69 10.76 8.24
C ASP A 167 13.26 9.45 8.82
N GLU A 168 13.08 9.19 10.13
CA GLU A 168 13.49 7.93 10.77
C GLU A 168 12.70 6.72 10.25
N GLN A 169 11.39 6.86 10.05
CA GLN A 169 10.55 5.80 9.48
C GLN A 169 10.95 5.54 8.01
N ILE A 170 11.23 6.60 7.24
CA ILE A 170 11.75 6.48 5.86
C ILE A 170 13.07 5.71 5.86
N GLN A 171 14.01 6.06 6.73
CA GLN A 171 15.30 5.39 6.84
C GLN A 171 15.15 3.91 7.25
N ALA A 172 14.24 3.60 8.17
CA ALA A 172 13.95 2.22 8.57
C ALA A 172 13.40 1.38 7.41
N LEU A 173 12.48 1.94 6.61
CA LEU A 173 11.96 1.30 5.40
C LEU A 173 13.06 1.09 4.34
N VAL A 174 13.87 2.12 4.10
CA VAL A 174 15.02 2.03 3.16
C VAL A 174 16.00 0.94 3.58
N ALA A 175 16.31 0.84 4.88
CA ALA A 175 17.18 -0.19 5.43
C ALA A 175 16.62 -1.61 5.23
N ARG A 176 15.29 -1.75 5.13
CA ARG A 176 14.58 -2.99 4.80
C ARG A 176 14.43 -3.24 3.29
N GLY A 177 15.00 -2.39 2.44
CA GLY A 177 14.90 -2.53 0.98
C GLY A 177 13.56 -2.05 0.39
N ALA A 178 12.75 -1.35 1.17
CA ALA A 178 11.40 -0.96 0.78
C ALA A 178 11.38 0.09 -0.34
N VAL A 179 10.29 0.11 -1.10
CA VAL A 179 9.93 1.21 -1.99
C VAL A 179 8.79 2.01 -1.37
N ILE A 180 8.91 3.33 -1.40
CA ILE A 180 7.93 4.30 -0.91
C ILE A 180 7.28 4.98 -2.12
N GLY A 181 5.99 4.72 -2.33
CA GLY A 181 5.21 5.36 -3.37
C GLY A 181 4.74 6.74 -2.94
N ALA A 182 5.07 7.77 -3.71
CA ALA A 182 4.64 9.14 -3.43
C ALA A 182 3.13 9.28 -3.63
N ALA A 183 2.44 9.82 -2.62
CA ALA A 183 0.98 9.96 -2.60
C ALA A 183 0.51 11.25 -3.27
N PHE A 184 -0.54 11.15 -4.10
CA PHE A 184 -1.02 12.27 -4.94
C PHE A 184 -2.26 12.98 -4.37
N ASP A 185 -2.63 12.71 -3.12
CA ASP A 185 -3.73 13.44 -2.47
C ASP A 185 -3.25 14.84 -2.04
N ASN A 186 -3.84 15.90 -2.59
CA ASN A 186 -3.35 17.28 -2.47
C ASN A 186 -3.03 17.75 -1.04
N TRP A 187 -3.83 17.33 -0.05
CA TRP A 187 -3.60 17.72 1.34
C TRP A 187 -2.34 17.08 1.96
N MET A 188 -1.79 16.06 1.30
CA MET A 188 -0.56 15.39 1.66
C MET A 188 0.67 15.96 0.94
N ILE A 189 0.50 16.91 0.00
CA ILE A 189 1.57 17.38 -0.89
C ILE A 189 2.09 18.76 -0.47
N ILE A 190 1.21 19.67 -0.02
CA ILE A 190 1.61 21.01 0.43
C ILE A 190 1.11 21.28 1.86
N PRO A 191 1.89 21.99 2.68
CA PRO A 191 1.48 22.35 4.03
C PRO A 191 0.30 23.33 4.01
N GLY A 192 -0.64 23.15 4.94
CA GLY A 192 -1.77 24.07 5.10
C GLY A 192 -2.90 23.93 4.08
N PHE A 193 -2.83 22.95 3.18
CA PHE A 193 -3.95 22.63 2.29
C PHE A 193 -5.19 22.24 3.10
N LYS A 194 -6.32 22.87 2.80
CA LYS A 194 -7.61 22.59 3.45
C LYS A 194 -8.56 21.98 2.44
N LYS A 195 -8.98 20.74 2.68
CA LYS A 195 -9.96 20.03 1.84
C LYS A 195 -11.20 20.91 1.61
N TYR A 196 -11.64 20.99 0.36
CA TYR A 196 -12.79 21.78 -0.08
C TYR A 196 -12.66 23.31 0.09
N VAL A 197 -11.49 23.82 0.45
CA VAL A 197 -11.23 25.26 0.64
C VAL A 197 -10.06 25.73 -0.22
N THR A 198 -8.93 25.02 -0.18
CA THR A 198 -7.76 25.33 -1.02
C THR A 198 -8.01 24.85 -2.46
N PRO A 199 -7.83 25.70 -3.48
CA PRO A 199 -7.90 25.29 -4.88
C PRO A 199 -6.90 24.17 -5.21
N PRO A 200 -7.30 23.14 -5.98
CA PRO A 200 -6.38 22.09 -6.42
C PRO A 200 -5.18 22.60 -7.24
N ASP A 201 -5.38 23.70 -7.99
CA ASP A 201 -4.35 24.31 -8.84
C ASP A 201 -3.18 24.93 -8.04
N ASP A 202 -3.33 25.08 -6.72
CA ASP A 202 -2.26 25.51 -5.82
C ASP A 202 -1.21 24.40 -5.58
N VAL A 203 -1.49 23.17 -6.02
CA VAL A 203 -0.59 22.02 -5.95
C VAL A 203 -0.01 21.73 -7.33
N SER A 204 1.30 21.67 -7.42
CA SER A 204 2.03 21.43 -8.67
C SER A 204 2.74 20.09 -8.68
N MET A 205 3.13 19.64 -9.88
CA MET A 205 4.00 18.46 -10.01
C MET A 205 5.38 18.65 -9.36
N ASN A 206 5.85 19.89 -9.18
CA ASN A 206 7.12 20.14 -8.48
C ASN A 206 6.98 19.84 -6.98
N ASP A 207 5.80 20.02 -6.40
CA ASP A 207 5.60 19.75 -4.97
C ASP A 207 5.68 18.24 -4.68
N ILE A 208 5.09 17.40 -5.53
CA ILE A 208 5.25 15.94 -5.40
C ILE A 208 6.68 15.48 -5.71
N VAL A 209 7.37 16.11 -6.68
CA VAL A 209 8.79 15.85 -6.94
C VAL A 209 9.66 16.21 -5.73
N THR A 210 9.29 17.24 -4.96
CA THR A 210 9.99 17.62 -3.73
C THR A 210 9.91 16.51 -2.68
N HIS A 211 8.77 15.84 -2.54
CA HIS A 211 8.63 14.65 -1.68
C HIS A 211 9.49 13.48 -2.17
N ILE A 212 9.44 13.17 -3.46
CA ILE A 212 10.25 12.10 -4.06
C ILE A 212 11.75 12.38 -3.87
N ASP A 213 12.18 13.62 -4.08
CA ASP A 213 13.58 14.04 -3.93
C ASP A 213 14.04 13.91 -2.46
N HIS A 214 13.21 14.32 -1.49
CA HIS A 214 13.53 14.14 -0.07
C HIS A 214 13.76 12.67 0.30
N VAL A 215 12.90 11.75 -0.17
CA VAL A 215 13.12 10.30 0.01
C VAL A 215 14.41 9.84 -0.67
N CYS A 216 14.69 10.30 -1.90
CA CYS A 216 15.93 9.98 -2.61
C CYS A 216 17.18 10.46 -1.86
N GLN A 217 17.13 11.66 -1.25
CA GLN A 217 18.23 12.21 -0.45
C GLN A 217 18.49 11.38 0.80
N LEU A 218 17.43 10.99 1.53
CA LEU A 218 17.55 10.10 2.70
C LEU A 218 18.07 8.71 2.32
N ALA A 219 17.62 8.17 1.18
CA ALA A 219 18.02 6.84 0.70
C ALA A 219 19.38 6.82 -0.01
N GLY A 220 19.93 7.98 -0.38
CA GLY A 220 21.12 8.11 -1.23
C GLY A 220 20.95 7.55 -2.65
N SER A 221 19.72 7.24 -3.09
CA SER A 221 19.42 6.74 -4.43
C SER A 221 17.92 6.83 -4.74
N ALA A 222 17.57 6.80 -6.03
CA ALA A 222 16.18 6.76 -6.49
C ALA A 222 15.51 5.37 -6.40
N ARG A 223 16.22 4.33 -5.94
CA ARG A 223 15.72 2.94 -5.95
C ARG A 223 14.59 2.69 -4.95
N HIS A 224 14.44 3.58 -3.97
CA HIS A 224 13.47 3.45 -2.89
C HIS A 224 12.24 4.35 -3.08
N SER A 225 12.14 5.03 -4.22
CA SER A 225 11.02 5.92 -4.53
C SER A 225 10.20 5.34 -5.68
N GLY A 226 8.88 5.41 -5.55
CA GLY A 226 7.90 5.00 -6.56
C GLY A 226 6.74 5.98 -6.67
N ILE A 227 5.72 5.60 -7.44
CA ILE A 227 4.47 6.36 -7.60
C ILE A 227 3.36 5.58 -6.89
N GLY A 228 2.61 6.28 -6.01
CA GLY A 228 1.52 5.74 -5.21
C GLY A 228 0.28 6.62 -5.30
N THR A 229 -0.27 6.75 -6.52
CA THR A 229 -1.38 7.66 -6.84
C THR A 229 -2.72 7.21 -6.32
#